data_AF-F7G371-F1
#
_entry.id   AF-F7G371-F1
#
_cell.length_a   1.000
_cell.length_b   1.000
_cell.length_c   1.000
_cell.angle_alpha   90.00
_cell.angle_beta   90.00
_cell.angle_gamma   90.00
#
_symmetry.space_group_name_H-M   'P 1'
#
loop_
_entity.id
_entity.type
_entity.pdbx_description
1 polymer ?
#
loop_
_entity_poly.entity_id
_entity_poly.type
_entity_poly.pdbx_seq_one_letter_code
_entity_poly.pdbx_strand_id
1 'polypeptide(L)'
;MNTDYSGQGVDQLQKVIDKIKTNPDDRRLIMCAWNPKDLPLMALPPCHALCQFYVANGELSCQLYQRSGDMGLGVPFNIASYSLLTYMIAHITGLKPGDFVHSLGDAHVYMNHIEPLKIQLQREPRPFPKLKILRKVESIDDFKAEDFLIEGYNPHPTIKMDMAV
;
A
#
# COMPACT_ATOMS: atom_id res chain seq x y z
N MET A 1 3.01 0.43 -24.02
CA MET A 1 1.95 -0.03 -23.11
C MET A 1 0.65 -0.39 -23.83
N ASN A 2 0.69 -0.78 -25.13
CA ASN A 2 -0.53 -0.97 -25.95
C ASN A 2 -0.83 -2.45 -26.26
N THR A 3 -0.04 -3.37 -25.71
CA THR A 3 -0.22 -4.82 -25.87
C THR A 3 -1.30 -5.31 -24.91
N ASP A 4 -2.17 -6.21 -25.38
CA ASP A 4 -3.10 -6.93 -24.51
C ASP A 4 -2.36 -8.07 -23.78
N TYR A 5 -2.30 -7.97 -22.46
CA TYR A 5 -1.66 -8.95 -21.58
C TYR A 5 -2.67 -9.91 -20.91
N SER A 6 -3.95 -9.87 -21.30
CA SER A 6 -5.00 -10.73 -20.74
C SER A 6 -4.59 -12.21 -20.79
N GLY A 7 -4.63 -12.88 -19.64
CA GLY A 7 -4.27 -14.30 -19.49
C GLY A 7 -2.77 -14.60 -19.54
N GLN A 8 -1.90 -13.59 -19.61
CA GLN A 8 -0.44 -13.78 -19.61
C GLN A 8 0.16 -13.63 -18.22
N GLY A 9 1.19 -14.43 -17.92
CA GLY A 9 1.90 -14.39 -16.65
C GLY A 9 1.14 -15.05 -15.49
N VAL A 10 1.39 -14.58 -14.28
CA VAL A 10 0.71 -15.06 -13.07
C VAL A 10 -0.02 -13.91 -12.39
N ASP A 11 -1.34 -14.01 -12.34
CA ASP A 11 -2.16 -13.08 -11.57
C ASP A 11 -2.02 -13.36 -10.07
N GLN A 12 -1.04 -12.71 -9.44
CA GLN A 12 -0.76 -12.87 -8.01
C GLN A 12 -1.88 -12.28 -7.15
N LEU A 13 -2.47 -11.15 -7.57
CA LEU A 13 -3.50 -10.45 -6.81
C LEU A 13 -4.77 -11.30 -6.73
N GLN A 14 -5.27 -11.79 -7.87
CA GLN A 14 -6.46 -12.64 -7.89
C GLN A 14 -6.23 -13.93 -7.10
N LYS A 15 -5.06 -14.57 -7.25
CA LYS A 15 -4.71 -15.77 -6.47
C LYS A 15 -4.71 -15.52 -4.96
N VAL A 16 -4.22 -14.37 -4.50
CA VAL A 16 -4.28 -13.99 -3.08
C VAL A 16 -5.72 -13.81 -2.63
N ILE A 17 -6.54 -13.07 -3.40
CA ILE A 17 -7.96 -12.83 -3.08
C ILE A 17 -8.73 -14.15 -2.99
N ASP A 18 -8.57 -15.03 -3.97
CA ASP A 18 -9.24 -16.34 -3.99
C ASP A 18 -8.84 -17.18 -2.77
N LYS A 19 -7.55 -17.18 -2.46
CA LYS A 19 -7.01 -17.96 -1.34
C LYS A 19 -7.43 -17.40 0.02
N ILE A 20 -7.59 -16.08 0.16
CA ILE A 20 -8.22 -15.48 1.35
C ILE A 20 -9.65 -16.00 1.52
N LYS A 21 -10.43 -16.12 0.43
CA LYS A 21 -11.81 -16.60 0.48
C LYS A 21 -11.91 -18.10 0.79
N THR A 22 -10.99 -18.92 0.27
CA THR A 22 -11.10 -20.39 0.35
C THR A 22 -10.21 -21.04 1.41
N ASN A 23 -9.07 -20.43 1.75
CA ASN A 23 -8.08 -20.96 2.70
C ASN A 23 -7.38 -19.80 3.47
N PRO A 24 -8.13 -19.04 4.31
CA PRO A 24 -7.66 -17.79 4.92
C PRO A 24 -6.45 -17.94 5.86
N ASP A 25 -6.25 -19.11 6.47
CA ASP A 25 -5.14 -19.41 7.37
C ASP A 25 -3.83 -19.76 6.63
N ASP A 26 -3.85 -19.72 5.29
CA ASP A 26 -2.68 -20.01 4.48
C ASP A 26 -1.55 -19.00 4.71
N ARG A 27 -0.35 -19.50 4.97
CA ARG A 27 0.83 -18.67 5.29
C ARG A 27 1.58 -18.18 4.04
N ARG A 28 0.99 -18.30 2.85
CA ARG A 28 1.60 -18.00 1.54
C ARG A 28 0.78 -17.01 0.72
N LEU A 29 -0.02 -16.18 1.38
CA LEU A 29 -0.76 -15.08 0.77
C LEU A 29 0.20 -13.93 0.43
N ILE A 30 0.99 -14.07 -0.64
CA ILE A 30 2.10 -13.17 -0.97
C ILE A 30 1.93 -12.59 -2.36
N MET A 31 2.23 -11.30 -2.50
CA MET A 31 2.51 -10.67 -3.80
C MET A 31 3.94 -10.15 -3.85
N CYS A 32 4.64 -10.41 -4.94
CA CYS A 32 6.02 -9.97 -5.17
C CYS A 32 6.13 -9.21 -6.49
N ALA A 33 6.70 -8.00 -6.44
CA ALA A 33 6.99 -7.17 -7.61
C ALA A 33 8.44 -7.35 -8.10
N TRP A 34 9.32 -7.95 -7.29
CA TRP A 34 10.72 -8.13 -7.62
C TRP A 34 10.92 -9.33 -8.58
N ASN A 35 10.96 -9.06 -9.88
CA ASN A 35 11.27 -10.06 -10.91
C ASN A 35 12.69 -9.86 -11.46
N PRO A 36 13.70 -10.67 -11.06
CA PRO A 36 15.09 -10.51 -11.50
C PRO A 36 15.28 -10.49 -13.02
N LYS A 37 14.45 -11.24 -13.75
CA LYS A 37 14.53 -11.31 -15.22
C LYS A 37 14.15 -9.98 -15.88
N ASP A 38 13.19 -9.28 -15.29
CA ASP A 38 12.58 -8.08 -15.88
C ASP A 38 13.17 -6.78 -15.31
N LEU A 39 13.99 -6.83 -14.25
CA LEU A 39 14.64 -5.64 -13.66
C LEU A 39 15.33 -4.73 -14.71
N PRO A 40 16.08 -5.25 -15.70
CA PRO A 40 16.73 -4.40 -16.70
C PRO A 40 15.75 -3.70 -17.66
N LEU A 41 14.49 -4.13 -17.70
CA LEU A 41 13.43 -3.57 -18.56
C LEU A 41 12.63 -2.46 -17.84
N MET A 42 12.79 -2.32 -16.53
CA MET A 42 12.03 -1.38 -15.72
C MET A 42 12.71 -0.01 -15.69
N ALA A 43 11.94 1.07 -15.81
CA ALA A 43 12.46 2.43 -15.67
C ALA A 43 13.07 2.67 -14.27
N LEU A 44 12.50 2.04 -13.24
CA LEU A 44 13.02 2.01 -11.88
C LEU A 44 12.68 0.67 -11.22
N PRO A 45 13.62 -0.02 -10.56
CA PRO A 45 13.32 -1.23 -9.81
C PRO A 45 12.29 -0.99 -8.71
N PRO A 46 11.38 -1.93 -8.40
CA PRO A 46 10.31 -1.71 -7.42
C PRO A 46 10.86 -1.37 -6.03
N CYS A 47 10.39 -0.29 -5.42
CA CYS A 47 10.72 0.05 -4.03
C CYS A 47 9.95 -0.84 -3.05
N HIS A 48 8.64 -1.01 -3.27
CA HIS A 48 7.75 -1.90 -2.52
C HIS A 48 7.81 -3.30 -3.14
N ALA A 49 8.75 -4.11 -2.65
CA ALA A 49 9.20 -5.32 -3.34
C ALA A 49 8.30 -6.53 -3.09
N LEU A 50 7.79 -6.68 -1.86
CA LEU A 50 7.01 -7.84 -1.45
C LEU A 50 6.00 -7.44 -0.38
N CYS A 51 4.78 -7.95 -0.47
CA CYS A 51 3.81 -7.87 0.61
C CYS A 51 3.19 -9.24 0.91
N GLN A 52 2.87 -9.47 2.18
CA GLN A 52 2.22 -10.67 2.68
C GLN A 52 0.95 -10.29 3.43
N PHE A 53 -0.13 -11.01 3.16
CA PHE A 53 -1.39 -10.89 3.86
C PHE A 53 -1.54 -11.97 4.93
N TYR A 54 -2.32 -11.67 5.95
CA TYR A 54 -2.61 -12.58 7.05
C TYR A 54 -4.04 -12.39 7.53
N VAL A 55 -4.79 -13.49 7.69
CA VAL A 55 -6.16 -13.45 8.21
C VAL A 55 -6.20 -14.05 9.60
N ALA A 56 -6.76 -13.31 10.55
CA ALA A 56 -7.04 -13.80 11.89
C ALA A 56 -8.25 -13.06 12.48
N ASN A 57 -9.07 -13.74 13.26
CA ASN A 57 -10.21 -13.15 13.99
C ASN A 57 -11.19 -12.33 13.09
N GLY A 58 -11.33 -12.70 11.82
CA GLY A 58 -12.16 -11.96 10.86
C GLY A 58 -11.54 -10.66 10.34
N GLU A 59 -10.24 -10.46 10.58
CA GLU A 59 -9.46 -9.30 10.14
C GLU A 59 -8.38 -9.72 9.13
N LEU A 60 -8.12 -8.84 8.15
CA LEU A 60 -7.05 -8.96 7.17
C LEU A 60 -5.95 -7.95 7.49
N SER A 61 -4.77 -8.44 7.83
CA SER A 61 -3.55 -7.65 8.03
C SER A 61 -2.64 -7.74 6.80
N CYS A 62 -1.79 -6.73 6.60
CA CYS A 62 -0.81 -6.68 5.52
C CYS A 62 0.57 -6.30 6.06
N GLN A 63 1.58 -7.09 5.73
CA GLN A 63 2.98 -6.75 5.88
C GLN A 63 3.55 -6.32 4.53
N LEU A 64 4.28 -5.20 4.50
CA LEU A 64 5.01 -4.71 3.33
C LEU A 64 6.50 -4.68 3.63
N TYR A 65 7.31 -5.27 2.75
CA TYR A 65 8.75 -5.02 2.68
C TYR A 65 9.07 -4.03 1.55
N GLN A 66 9.62 -2.88 1.93
CA GLN A 66 10.09 -1.84 1.02
C GLN A 66 11.62 -1.73 1.08
N ARG A 67 12.31 -2.06 -0.02
CA ARG A 67 13.78 -2.10 -0.06
C ARG A 67 14.44 -0.73 0.14
N SER A 68 13.74 0.35 -0.23
CA SER A 68 14.24 1.72 -0.25
C SER A 68 13.07 2.67 0.02
N GLY A 69 13.14 3.38 1.14
CA GLY A 69 12.08 4.24 1.67
C GLY A 69 12.56 5.67 1.85
N ASP A 70 12.17 6.53 0.92
CA ASP A 70 12.27 7.97 1.10
C ASP A 70 11.28 8.40 2.19
N MET A 71 11.81 8.80 3.34
CA MET A 71 11.02 9.19 4.50
C MET A 71 10.28 10.52 4.29
N GLY A 72 10.70 11.35 3.34
CA GLY A 72 10.10 12.65 3.06
C GLY A 72 8.85 12.55 2.20
N LEU A 73 8.96 11.92 1.03
CA LEU A 73 7.84 11.80 0.09
C LEU A 73 7.28 10.39 0.03
N GLY A 74 8.13 9.39 -0.29
CA GLY A 74 7.68 8.03 -0.61
C GLY A 74 6.91 7.34 0.52
N VAL A 75 7.49 7.23 1.71
CA VAL A 75 6.95 6.43 2.83
C VAL A 75 5.54 6.87 3.24
N PRO A 76 5.22 8.18 3.40
CA PRO A 76 3.85 8.61 3.65
C PRO A 76 2.83 8.11 2.61
N PHE A 77 3.17 8.16 1.31
CA PHE A 77 2.31 7.60 0.25
C PHE A 77 2.22 6.08 0.34
N ASN A 78 3.33 5.39 0.60
CA ASN A 78 3.36 3.93 0.68
C ASN A 78 2.50 3.41 1.84
N ILE A 79 2.49 4.09 2.99
CA ILE A 79 1.62 3.76 4.14
C ILE A 79 0.15 3.85 3.72
N ALA A 80 -0.27 4.97 3.13
CA ALA A 80 -1.66 5.16 2.73
C ALA A 80 -2.09 4.20 1.61
N SER A 81 -1.22 3.95 0.63
CA SER A 81 -1.49 3.08 -0.51
C SER A 81 -1.71 1.62 -0.10
N TYR A 82 -0.81 1.04 0.70
CA TYR A 82 -0.97 -0.35 1.13
C TYR A 82 -2.01 -0.54 2.23
N SER A 83 -2.27 0.48 3.05
CA SER A 83 -3.44 0.49 3.93
C SER A 83 -4.73 0.45 3.11
N LEU A 84 -4.85 1.28 2.06
CA LEU A 84 -6.01 1.28 1.17
C LEU A 84 -6.20 -0.06 0.45
N LEU A 85 -5.13 -0.66 -0.09
CA LEU A 85 -5.20 -1.98 -0.69
C LEU A 85 -5.71 -3.04 0.29
N THR A 86 -5.25 -2.99 1.54
CA THR A 86 -5.71 -3.90 2.60
C THR A 86 -7.20 -3.70 2.88
N TYR A 87 -7.68 -2.45 2.95
CA TYR A 87 -9.11 -2.15 3.09
C TYR A 87 -9.93 -2.68 1.90
N MET A 88 -9.45 -2.51 0.68
CA MET A 88 -10.13 -2.97 -0.54
C MET A 88 -10.26 -4.49 -0.57
N ILE A 89 -9.16 -5.21 -0.28
CA ILE A 89 -9.18 -6.69 -0.24
C ILE A 89 -10.06 -7.18 0.91
N ALA A 90 -9.96 -6.58 2.10
CA ALA A 90 -10.81 -6.92 3.23
C ALA A 90 -12.30 -6.77 2.87
N HIS A 91 -12.67 -5.66 2.24
CA HIS A 91 -14.05 -5.38 1.81
C HIS A 91 -14.62 -6.46 0.87
N ILE A 92 -13.91 -6.78 -0.22
CA ILE A 92 -14.39 -7.75 -1.21
C ILE A 92 -14.31 -9.22 -0.73
N THR A 93 -13.64 -9.45 0.40
CA THR A 93 -13.55 -10.77 1.06
C THR A 93 -14.43 -10.87 2.30
N GLY A 94 -15.17 -9.82 2.66
CA GLY A 94 -16.05 -9.81 3.82
C GLY A 94 -15.32 -9.75 5.17
N LEU A 95 -14.06 -9.36 5.17
CA LEU A 95 -13.21 -9.20 6.35
C LEU A 95 -13.17 -7.73 6.79
N LYS A 96 -12.70 -7.50 8.01
CA LYS A 96 -12.34 -6.17 8.50
C LYS A 96 -10.86 -5.88 8.23
N PRO A 97 -10.44 -4.63 8.02
CA PRO A 97 -9.02 -4.29 7.98
C PRO A 97 -8.40 -4.49 9.37
N GLY A 98 -7.28 -5.19 9.42
CA GLY A 98 -6.45 -5.39 10.61
C GLY A 98 -5.23 -4.47 10.59
N ASP A 99 -4.07 -5.03 10.95
CA ASP A 99 -2.82 -4.28 11.07
C ASP A 99 -2.13 -4.09 9.71
N PHE A 100 -1.52 -2.92 9.52
CA PHE A 100 -0.54 -2.69 8.46
C PHE A 100 0.87 -2.59 9.07
N VAL A 101 1.74 -3.52 8.71
CA VAL A 101 3.12 -3.61 9.19
C VAL A 101 4.08 -3.26 8.06
N HIS A 102 4.82 -2.16 8.20
CA HIS A 102 5.73 -1.67 7.17
C HIS A 102 7.19 -1.87 7.58
N SER A 103 7.90 -2.75 6.85
CA SER A 103 9.32 -3.02 7.02
C SER A 103 10.13 -2.30 5.94
N LEU A 104 11.08 -1.46 6.36
CA LEU A 104 11.96 -0.71 5.47
C LEU A 104 13.35 -1.36 5.44
N GLY A 105 13.94 -1.47 4.25
CA GLY A 105 15.35 -1.79 4.05
C GLY A 105 16.22 -0.56 4.29
N ASP A 106 16.55 0.16 3.22
CA ASP A 106 17.21 1.46 3.30
C ASP A 106 16.18 2.57 3.55
N ALA A 107 16.06 3.02 4.79
CA ALA A 107 15.28 4.19 5.17
C ALA A 107 16.18 5.43 5.18
N HIS A 108 15.86 6.42 4.34
CA HIS A 108 16.71 7.59 4.13
C HIS A 108 15.92 8.89 4.03
N VAL A 109 16.64 9.99 4.23
CA VAL A 109 16.16 11.37 4.07
C VAL A 109 17.07 12.06 3.05
N TYR A 110 16.49 12.63 2.00
CA TYR A 110 17.26 13.45 1.07
C TYR A 110 17.71 14.77 1.72
N MET A 111 18.89 15.25 1.35
CA MET A 111 19.48 16.46 1.93
C MET A 111 18.57 17.69 1.79
N ASN A 112 17.87 17.82 0.66
CA ASN A 112 16.92 18.92 0.42
C ASN A 112 15.60 18.77 1.20
N HIS A 113 15.37 17.67 1.90
CA HIS A 113 14.19 17.45 2.75
C HIS A 113 14.46 17.69 4.24
N ILE A 114 15.72 17.89 4.65
CA ILE A 114 16.08 18.03 6.07
C ILE A 114 15.32 19.18 6.74
N GLU A 115 15.35 20.38 6.17
CA GLU A 115 14.67 21.55 6.76
C GLU A 115 13.13 21.42 6.74
N PRO A 116 12.49 21.02 5.62
CA PRO A 116 11.07 20.66 5.61
C PRO A 116 10.65 19.65 6.68
N LEU A 117 11.44 18.59 6.88
CA LEU A 117 11.14 17.55 7.86
C LEU A 117 11.36 18.03 9.30
N LYS A 118 12.36 18.87 9.57
CA LYS A 118 12.51 19.51 10.89
C LYS A 118 11.28 20.33 11.26
N ILE A 119 10.69 21.05 10.31
CA ILE A 119 9.42 21.77 10.51
C ILE A 119 8.29 20.79 10.82
N GLN A 120 8.20 19.66 10.10
CA GLN A 120 7.19 18.63 10.35
C GLN A 120 7.32 18.06 11.77
N LEU A 121 8.54 17.81 12.24
CA LEU A 121 8.82 17.25 13.57
C LEU A 121 8.43 18.16 14.74
N GLN A 122 8.27 19.47 14.51
CA GLN A 122 7.76 20.39 15.54
C GLN A 122 6.24 20.34 15.70
N ARG A 123 5.53 19.59 14.84
CA ARG A 123 4.06 19.53 14.86
C ARG A 123 3.61 18.38 15.74
N GLU A 124 2.77 18.67 16.73
CA GLU A 124 2.09 17.62 17.48
C GLU A 124 1.13 16.83 16.57
N PRO A 125 1.21 15.49 16.54
CA PRO A 125 0.27 14.66 15.78
C PRO A 125 -1.18 14.89 16.24
N ARG A 126 -2.10 14.92 15.27
CA ARG A 126 -3.55 14.96 15.51
C ARG A 126 -4.13 13.55 15.34
N PRO A 127 -5.34 13.28 15.86
CA PRO A 127 -6.01 12.01 15.62
C PRO A 127 -6.05 11.65 14.13
N PHE A 128 -5.82 10.37 13.81
CA PHE A 128 -5.91 9.89 12.44
C PHE A 128 -7.35 9.99 11.90
N PRO A 129 -7.52 10.22 10.58
CA PRO A 129 -8.82 10.14 9.94
C PRO A 129 -9.34 8.71 9.92
N LYS A 130 -10.59 8.54 9.51
CA LYS A 130 -11.18 7.23 9.21
C LYS A 130 -11.48 7.11 7.72
N LEU A 131 -11.17 5.96 7.14
CA LEU A 131 -11.55 5.62 5.77
C LEU A 131 -12.85 4.81 5.80
N LYS A 132 -13.83 5.20 4.98
CA LYS A 132 -15.05 4.44 4.71
C LYS A 132 -15.16 4.10 3.23
N ILE A 133 -15.59 2.88 2.95
CA ILE A 133 -16.00 2.45 1.62
C ILE A 133 -17.52 2.59 1.55
N LEU A 134 -18.00 3.46 0.66
CA LEU A 134 -19.42 3.86 0.59
C LEU A 134 -20.29 2.84 -0.15
N ARG A 135 -19.71 2.15 -1.14
CA ARG A 135 -20.42 1.22 -2.01
C ARG A 135 -20.02 -0.22 -1.71
N LYS A 136 -20.97 -1.14 -1.78
CA LYS A 136 -20.64 -2.56 -1.84
C LYS A 136 -20.04 -2.88 -3.22
N VAL A 137 -18.79 -3.33 -3.22
CA VAL A 137 -18.01 -3.65 -4.42
C VAL A 137 -17.66 -5.13 -4.34
N GLU A 138 -17.71 -5.85 -5.46
CA GLU A 138 -17.53 -7.31 -5.48
C GLU A 138 -16.20 -7.74 -6.11
N SER A 139 -15.68 -6.95 -7.06
CA SER A 139 -14.35 -7.14 -7.67
C SER A 139 -13.35 -6.07 -7.22
N ILE A 140 -12.07 -6.44 -7.16
CA ILE A 140 -10.99 -5.50 -6.84
C ILE A 140 -10.82 -4.41 -7.90
N ASP A 141 -11.18 -4.69 -9.16
CA ASP A 141 -11.04 -3.77 -10.28
C ASP A 141 -12.20 -2.78 -10.42
N ASP A 142 -13.30 -3.01 -9.69
CA ASP A 142 -14.53 -2.21 -9.81
C ASP A 142 -14.53 -0.95 -8.91
N PHE A 143 -13.50 -0.77 -8.08
CA PHE A 143 -13.39 0.38 -7.20
C PHE A 143 -13.13 1.67 -7.97
N LYS A 144 -13.76 2.75 -7.51
CA LYS A 144 -13.60 4.12 -8.03
C LYS A 144 -13.22 5.06 -6.90
N ALA A 145 -12.64 6.21 -7.25
CA ALA A 145 -12.26 7.23 -6.27
C ALA A 145 -13.46 7.70 -5.42
N GLU A 146 -14.64 7.82 -6.03
CA GLU A 146 -15.89 8.20 -5.33
C GLU A 146 -16.40 7.16 -4.33
N ASP A 147 -15.88 5.93 -4.34
CA ASP A 147 -16.27 4.92 -3.36
C ASP A 147 -15.61 5.14 -2.00
N PHE A 148 -14.62 6.02 -1.90
CA PHE A 148 -13.83 6.25 -0.70
C PHE A 148 -14.15 7.60 -0.05
N LEU A 149 -14.50 7.57 1.22
CA LEU A 149 -14.69 8.76 2.05
C LEU A 149 -13.65 8.78 3.17
N ILE A 150 -12.90 9.87 3.26
CA ILE A 150 -12.00 10.14 4.38
C ILE A 150 -12.68 11.11 5.34
N GLU A 151 -13.03 10.63 6.53
CA GLU A 151 -13.70 11.41 7.58
C GLU A 151 -12.71 11.89 8.63
N GLY A 152 -12.89 13.12 9.10
CA GLY A 152 -12.10 13.67 10.20
C GLY A 152 -10.64 13.99 9.83
N TYR A 153 -10.31 14.09 8.54
CA TYR A 153 -8.97 14.49 8.12
C TYR A 153 -8.73 15.98 8.36
N ASN A 154 -8.04 16.29 9.45
CA ASN A 154 -7.67 17.66 9.83
C ASN A 154 -6.13 17.80 9.96
N PRO A 155 -5.39 17.69 8.84
CA PRO A 155 -3.93 17.74 8.87
C PRO A 155 -3.42 19.16 9.18
N HIS A 156 -2.14 19.25 9.54
CA HIS A 156 -1.42 20.52 9.47
C HIS A 156 -1.22 20.94 8.00
N PRO A 157 -0.93 22.22 7.70
CA PRO A 157 -0.72 22.67 6.31
C PRO A 157 0.37 21.88 5.58
N THR A 158 0.18 21.65 4.29
CA THR A 158 1.16 20.99 3.41
C THR A 158 2.55 21.59 3.57
N ILE A 159 3.56 20.72 3.63
CA ILE A 159 4.97 21.07 3.50
C ILE A 159 5.40 20.63 2.10
N LYS A 160 5.93 21.56 1.29
CA LYS A 160 6.43 21.24 -0.04
C LYS A 160 7.84 20.66 0.07
N MET A 161 8.08 19.56 -0.63
CA MET A 161 9.37 18.90 -0.76
C MET A 161 9.55 18.49 -2.23
N ASP A 162 10.68 18.83 -2.82
CA ASP A 162 10.96 18.51 -4.22
C ASP A 162 11.49 17.08 -4.35
N MET A 163 11.02 16.32 -5.35
CA MET A 163 11.57 14.98 -5.60
C MET A 163 13.05 15.09 -5.99
N ALA A 164 13.89 14.23 -5.42
CA ALA A 164 15.23 14.02 -5.93
C ALA A 164 15.13 13.24 -7.25
N VAL A 165 15.71 13.80 -8.31
CA VAL A 165 15.83 13.16 -9.63
C VAL A 165 17.16 12.43 -9.71
#